data_AF-A0ABD5LXV9-F1
#
_entry.id   AF-A0ABD5LXV9-F1
#
_cell.length_a   1.000
_cell.length_b   1.000
_cell.length_c   1.000
_cell.angle_alpha   90.00
_cell.angle_beta   90.00
_cell.angle_gamma   90.00
#
_symmetry.space_group_name_H-M   'P 1'
#
loop_
_entity.id
_entity.type
_entity.pdbx_description
1 polymer ?
#
loop_
_entity_poly.entity_id
_entity_poly.type
_entity_poly.pdbx_seq_one_letter_code
_entity_poly.pdbx_strand_id
1 'polypeptide(L)' 'MDINKILGREIKFLRKRSLLSGCELAKAFGISQQHLSRIERGEVQWSVSFLLRVCAFLIFQ' A
#
# COMPACT_ATOMS: atom_id res chain seq x y z
N MET A 1 -16.01 11.92 -3.10
CA MET A 1 -14.88 11.12 -3.62
C MET A 1 -14.08 10.62 -2.42
N ASP A 2 -13.90 9.31 -2.25
CA ASP A 2 -13.20 8.74 -1.09
C ASP A 2 -11.70 8.65 -1.37
N ILE A 3 -10.92 9.52 -0.70
CA ILE A 3 -9.47 9.63 -0.88
C ILE A 3 -8.74 8.34 -0.50
N ASN A 4 -9.21 7.61 0.52
CA ASN A 4 -8.55 6.38 0.96
C ASN A 4 -8.68 5.29 -0.11
N LYS A 5 -9.84 5.21 -0.78
CA LYS A 5 -10.05 4.28 -1.91
C LYS A 5 -9.19 4.62 -3.12
N ILE A 6 -8.97 5.91 -3.39
CA ILE A 6 -8.09 6.33 -4.49
C ILE A 6 -6.65 5.92 -4.17
N LEU A 7 -6.14 6.33 -3.01
CA LEU A 7 -4.78 5.98 -2.57
C LEU A 7 -4.57 4.46 -2.51
N GLY A 8 -5.54 3.72 -1.97
CA GLY A 8 -5.49 2.26 -1.92
C GLY A 8 -5.36 1.60 -3.30
N ARG A 9 -6.11 2.08 -4.30
CA ARG A 9 -6.01 1.59 -5.67
C ARG A 9 -4.67 1.92 -6.31
N GLU A 10 -4.16 3.13 -6.14
CA GLU A 10 -2.86 3.54 -6.69
C GLU A 10 -1.71 2.73 -6.11
N ILE A 11 -1.71 2.51 -4.79
CA ILE A 11 -0.69 1.70 -4.13
C ILE A 11 -0.76 0.24 -4.59
N LYS A 12 -1.96 -0.32 -4.72
CA LYS A 12 -2.15 -1.67 -5.27
C LYS A 12 -1.65 -1.79 -6.71
N PHE A 13 -1.90 -0.76 -7.53
CA PHE A 13 -1.42 -0.69 -8.90
C PHE A 13 0.11 -0.65 -8.96
N LEU A 14 0.74 0.26 -8.21
CA LEU A 14 2.20 0.38 -8.13
C LEU A 14 2.85 -0.92 -7.62
N ARG A 15 2.32 -1.51 -6.55
CA ARG A 15 2.82 -2.79 -6.03
C ARG A 15 2.82 -3.89 -7.09
N LYS A 16 1.72 -4.04 -7.82
CA LYS A 16 1.60 -5.05 -8.89
C LYS A 16 2.57 -4.77 -10.04
N ARG A 17 2.77 -3.50 -10.39
CA ARG A 17 3.75 -3.08 -11.40
C ARG A 17 5.18 -3.42 -10.98
N SER A 18 5.48 -3.36 -9.68
CA SER A 18 6.75 -3.83 -9.09
C SER A 18 6.82 -5.35 -8.88
N LEU A 19 5.88 -6.13 -9.43
CA LEU A 19 5.79 -7.60 -9.32
C LEU A 19 5.73 -8.16 -7.89
N LEU A 20 5.33 -7.33 -6.91
CA LEU A 20 5.22 -7.75 -5.51
C LEU A 20 3.82 -8.28 -5.21
N SER A 21 3.75 -9.39 -4.49
CA SER A 21 2.53 -9.86 -3.83
C SER A 21 2.18 -8.98 -2.62
N GLY A 22 0.93 -9.08 -2.16
CA GLY A 22 0.53 -8.40 -0.93
C GLY A 22 1.29 -8.90 0.30
N CYS A 23 1.66 -10.19 0.34
CA CYS A 23 2.45 -10.76 1.42
C CYS A 23 3.86 -10.16 1.46
N GLU A 24 4.52 -10.00 0.31
CA GLU A 24 5.88 -9.47 0.22
C GLU A 24 5.94 -8.00 0.64
N LEU A 25 5.02 -7.16 0.15
CA LEU A 25 4.98 -5.76 0.57
C LEU A 25 4.63 -5.65 2.07
N ALA A 26 3.67 -6.44 2.55
CA ALA A 26 3.32 -6.44 3.98
C ALA A 26 4.52 -6.83 4.86
N LYS A 27 5.29 -7.85 4.44
CA LYS A 27 6.52 -8.29 5.11
C LYS A 27 7.57 -7.18 5.13
N ALA A 28 7.78 -6.48 4.01
CA ALA A 28 8.73 -5.36 3.92
C ALA A 28 8.40 -4.20 4.89
N PHE A 29 7.12 -4.03 5.22
CA PHE A 29 6.65 -2.97 6.11
C PHE A 29 6.33 -3.44 7.54
N GLY A 30 6.58 -4.72 7.86
CA GLY A 30 6.32 -5.28 9.18
C GLY A 30 4.83 -5.30 9.57
N ILE A 31 3.92 -5.40 8.59
CA ILE A 31 2.48 -5.46 8.81
C ILE A 31 1.90 -6.81 8.33
N SER A 32 0.68 -7.14 8.76
CA SER A 32 0.01 -8.33 8.24
C SER A 32 -0.49 -8.12 6.81
N GLN A 33 -0.58 -9.20 6.03
CA GLN A 33 -1.16 -9.15 4.69
C GLN A 33 -2.63 -8.65 4.73
N GLN A 34 -3.39 -9.05 5.76
CA GLN A 34 -4.76 -8.59 5.95
C GLN A 34 -4.82 -7.07 6.15
N HIS A 35 -3.89 -6.50 6.94
CA HIS A 35 -3.80 -5.06 7.13
C HIS A 35 -3.51 -4.35 5.79
N LEU A 36 -2.50 -4.79 5.05
CA LEU A 36 -2.22 -4.23 3.71
C LEU A 36 -3.43 -4.33 2.79
N SER A 37 -4.15 -5.45 2.82
CA SER A 37 -5.35 -5.66 2.01
C SER A 37 -6.45 -4.64 2.32
N ARG A 38 -6.68 -4.33 3.61
CA ARG A 38 -7.64 -3.29 4.04
C ARG A 38 -7.19 -1.89 3.59
N ILE A 39 -5.90 -1.59 3.69
CA ILE A 39 -5.30 -0.35 3.19
C ILE A 39 -5.56 -0.19 1.69
N GLU A 40 -5.28 -1.21 0.89
CA GLU A 40 -5.50 -1.18 -0.57
C GLU A 40 -6.98 -1.06 -0.96
N ARG A 41 -7.91 -1.48 -0.09
CA ARG A 41 -9.35 -1.28 -0.28
C ARG A 41 -9.86 0.06 0.24
N GLY A 42 -8.99 0.87 0.87
CA GLY A 42 -9.36 2.14 1.48
C GLY A 42 -10.18 2.00 2.77
N GLU A 43 -10.12 0.84 3.43
CA GLU A 43 -10.86 0.54 4.68
C GLU A 43 -10.11 0.97 5.94
N VAL A 44 -8.92 1.56 5.77
CA VAL A 44 -8.06 2.08 6.83
C VAL A 44 -7.60 3.47 6.43
N GLN A 45 -7.54 4.39 7.41
CA GLN A 45 -6.95 5.70 7.18
C GLN A 45 -5.43 5.59 7.00
N TRP A 46 -4.92 6.32 6.02
CA TRP A 46 -3.49 6.46 5.81
C TRP A 46 -2.89 7.40 6.85
N SER A 47 -1.86 6.96 7.56
CA SER A 47 -0.93 7.94 8.12
C SER A 47 -0.05 8.49 7.00
N VAL A 48 0.23 9.79 7.04
CA VAL A 48 1.10 10.45 6.04
C VAL A 48 2.48 9.78 6.01
N SER A 49 3.01 9.41 7.18
CA SER A 49 4.30 8.74 7.30
C SER A 49 4.32 7.32 6.69
N PHE A 50 3.22 6.57 6.79
CA PHE A 50 3.13 5.26 6.14
C PHE A 50 3.00 5.41 4.62
N LEU A 51 2.14 6.34 4.16
CA LEU A 51 1.96 6.61 2.74
C LEU A 51 3.29 6.99 2.06
N LEU A 52 4.03 7.94 2.63
CA LEU A 52 5.31 8.37 2.08
C LEU A 52 6.33 7.23 1.98
N ARG A 53 6.43 6.39 3.01
CA ARG A 53 7.35 5.23 2.99
C ARG A 53 6.96 4.21 1.93
N VAL A 54 5.67 3.89 1.78
CA VAL A 54 5.21 2.96 0.74
C VAL A 54 5.43 3.53 -0.65
N CYS A 55 5.12 4.81 -0.88
CA CYS A 55 5.39 5.46 -2.16
C CYS A 55 6.88 5.45 -2.50
N ALA A 56 7.74 5.84 -1.55
CA ALA A 56 9.19 5.82 -1.76
C ALA A 56 9.69 4.41 -2.07
N PHE A 57 9.19 3.41 -1.33
CA PHE A 57 9.53 2.02 -1.57
C PHE A 57 9.05 1.53 -2.94
N LEU A 58 7.87 1.94 -3.44
CA LEU A 58 7.35 1.42 -4.70
C LEU A 58 7.85 2.15 -5.95
N ILE A 59 8.24 3.42 -5.81
CA ILE A 59 8.65 4.28 -6.94
C ILE A 59 10.16 4.17 -7.22
N PHE A 60 10.98 3.99 -6.19
CA PHE A 60 12.45 4.01 -6.30
C PHE A 60 13.09 2.62 -6.22
N GLN A 61 12.37 1.56 -6.63
CA GLN A 61 12.94 0.21 -6.81
C GLN A 61 13.50 0.02 -8.22
#